data_AF-A0A2N7Q5D0-F1
#
_entry.id   AF-A0A2N7Q5D0-F1
#
_cell.length_a   1.000
_cell.length_b   1.000
_cell.length_c   1.000
_cell.angle_alpha   90.00
_cell.angle_beta   90.00
_cell.angle_gamma   90.00
#
_symmetry.space_group_name_H-M   'P 1'
#
loop_
_entity.id
_entity.type
_entity.pdbx_description
1 polymer ?
#
loop_
_entity_poly.entity_id
_entity_poly.type
_entity_poly.pdbx_seq_one_letter_code
_entity_poly.pdbx_strand_id
1 'polypeptide(L)'
;MFLFCVFKKLWDRLFLIESNNKELFGFGAENILQKFLIEKNYKVFFNRILKSPYNKNHFLEIDAICYHNNTIFCIEMKNYKGTVYYAANFKNDTFDSYKENRIIQLKTDKHLNQTYKELPNPLYKTILFTKQLKKYLLHLDNRFSTIKFISVVVFLNLSTNIDNIRSFDDGVIYLSELDKFLDQKSGNEKNNSWAVQILEQLPSFDKIITINNQPIQGIIKNNIIACHRPNIELQLKNIKTININHTLTSCKSKLKIEYVDFTTREFECQKLFISLDKFGTIQTHRLSNIKKIIVGTHTLRPF
;
A
#
# COMPACT_ATOMS: atom_id res chain seq x y z
N MET A 1 9.11 -34.13 -22.11
CA MET A 1 8.11 -33.29 -21.40
C MET A 1 8.75 -32.39 -20.33
N PHE A 2 9.66 -32.92 -19.49
CA PHE A 2 10.39 -32.16 -18.47
C PHE A 2 11.14 -30.93 -19.02
N LEU A 3 12.04 -31.14 -20.01
CA LEU A 3 12.82 -30.06 -20.62
C LEU A 3 11.91 -28.94 -21.17
N PHE A 4 10.83 -29.32 -21.85
CA PHE A 4 9.85 -28.38 -22.40
C PHE A 4 9.19 -27.52 -21.32
N CYS A 5 8.79 -28.10 -20.18
CA CYS A 5 8.19 -27.33 -19.08
C CYS A 5 9.20 -26.38 -18.43
N VAL A 6 10.46 -26.81 -18.28
CA VAL A 6 11.55 -25.98 -17.74
C VAL A 6 11.84 -24.79 -18.66
N PHE A 7 12.06 -25.04 -19.96
CA PHE A 7 12.32 -23.99 -20.96
C PHE A 7 11.17 -23.00 -21.07
N LYS A 8 9.92 -23.47 -21.08
CA LYS A 8 8.74 -22.61 -21.15
C LYS A 8 8.63 -21.69 -19.93
N LYS A 9 8.88 -22.20 -18.72
CA LYS A 9 8.87 -21.38 -17.50
C LYS A 9 10.01 -20.37 -17.49
N LEU A 10 11.21 -20.74 -17.94
CA LEU A 10 12.33 -19.82 -18.08
C LEU A 10 12.03 -18.70 -19.09
N TRP A 11 11.48 -19.05 -20.25
CA TRP A 11 11.08 -18.09 -21.28
C TRP A 11 10.04 -17.10 -20.78
N ASP A 12 8.96 -17.57 -20.13
CA ASP A 12 7.93 -16.70 -19.56
C ASP A 12 8.48 -15.75 -18.49
N ARG A 13 9.51 -16.19 -17.73
CA ARG A 13 10.18 -15.39 -16.71
C ARG A 13 11.12 -14.35 -17.28
N LEU A 14 11.66 -14.54 -18.48
CA LEU A 14 12.56 -13.56 -19.11
C LEU A 14 11.83 -12.30 -19.60
N PHE A 15 10.51 -12.36 -19.84
CA PHE A 15 9.67 -11.19 -20.15
C PHE A 15 9.21 -10.43 -18.90
N LEU A 16 10.02 -10.40 -17.85
CA LEU A 16 9.76 -9.61 -16.65
C LEU A 16 9.75 -8.12 -17.02
N ILE A 17 8.65 -7.46 -16.67
CA ILE A 17 8.63 -6.01 -16.55
C ILE A 17 9.64 -5.67 -15.44
N GLU A 18 10.73 -5.00 -15.80
CA GLU A 18 11.70 -4.49 -14.83
C GLU A 18 11.00 -3.51 -13.89
N SER A 19 10.91 -3.85 -12.60
CA SER A 19 10.44 -2.91 -11.61
C SER A 19 11.57 -1.97 -11.19
N ASN A 20 11.22 -0.70 -11.04
CA ASN A 20 12.14 0.32 -10.57
C ASN A 20 12.50 0.08 -9.09
N ASN A 21 13.80 0.12 -8.74
CA ASN A 21 14.31 -0.01 -7.37
C ASN A 21 13.57 0.85 -6.31
N LYS A 22 12.91 1.94 -6.72
CA LYS A 22 12.10 2.81 -5.86
C LYS A 22 10.92 2.10 -5.19
N GLU A 23 10.26 1.15 -5.85
CA GLU A 23 9.12 0.43 -5.27
C GLU A 23 9.60 -0.48 -4.12
N LEU A 24 10.73 -1.17 -4.29
CA LEU A 24 11.32 -2.05 -3.25
C LEU A 24 11.65 -1.31 -1.95
N PHE A 25 12.17 -0.08 -2.05
CA PHE A 25 12.49 0.74 -0.87
C PHE A 25 11.23 1.25 -0.13
N GLY A 26 10.15 1.56 -0.85
CA GLY A 26 8.86 1.94 -0.26
C GLY A 26 8.23 0.81 0.54
N PHE A 27 8.13 -0.38 -0.08
CA PHE A 27 7.57 -1.57 0.58
C PHE A 27 8.34 -2.00 1.83
N GLY A 28 9.66 -1.82 1.84
CA GLY A 28 10.48 -2.09 3.04
C GLY A 28 10.07 -1.24 4.24
N ALA A 29 9.77 0.05 4.01
CA ALA A 29 9.34 0.96 5.06
C ALA A 29 7.92 0.67 5.56
N GLU A 30 6.99 0.40 4.64
CA GLU A 30 5.61 0.00 4.97
C GLU A 30 5.57 -1.28 5.82
N ASN A 31 6.43 -2.26 5.52
CA ASN A 31 6.53 -3.49 6.31
C ASN A 31 7.02 -3.24 7.74
N ILE A 32 7.93 -2.29 7.93
CA ILE A 32 8.39 -1.89 9.27
C ILE A 32 7.23 -1.23 10.04
N LEU A 33 6.51 -0.31 9.40
CA LEU A 33 5.32 0.31 10.01
C LEU A 33 4.26 -0.73 10.38
N GLN A 34 3.98 -1.68 9.49
CA GLN A 34 3.04 -2.77 9.74
C GLN A 34 3.43 -3.59 10.97
N LYS A 35 4.68 -4.03 11.04
CA LYS A 35 5.18 -4.79 12.20
C LYS A 35 5.04 -4.02 13.49
N PHE A 36 5.50 -2.76 13.50
CA PHE A 36 5.42 -1.88 14.67
C PHE A 36 3.97 -1.77 15.19
N LEU A 37 3.01 -1.47 14.31
CA LEU A 37 1.61 -1.29 14.70
C LEU A 37 0.93 -2.58 15.15
N ILE A 38 1.29 -3.72 14.56
CA ILE A 38 0.78 -5.05 14.94
C ILE A 38 1.34 -5.49 16.29
N GLU A 39 2.65 -5.33 16.50
CA GLU A 39 3.31 -5.68 17.78
C GLU A 39 2.75 -4.87 18.95
N LYS A 40 2.36 -3.62 18.69
CA LYS A 40 1.68 -2.74 19.65
C LYS A 40 0.18 -3.02 19.81
N ASN A 41 -0.36 -4.00 19.08
CA ASN A 41 -1.77 -4.39 19.12
C ASN A 41 -2.75 -3.24 18.81
N TYR A 42 -2.36 -2.30 17.94
CA TYR A 42 -3.27 -1.25 17.46
C TYR A 42 -4.27 -1.83 16.46
N LYS A 43 -5.49 -1.27 16.44
CA LYS A 43 -6.49 -1.61 15.43
C LYS A 43 -6.19 -0.85 14.13
N VAL A 44 -5.65 -1.57 13.14
CA VAL A 44 -5.06 -0.96 11.95
C VAL A 44 -5.55 -1.57 10.63
N PHE A 45 -5.61 -0.74 9.60
CA PHE A 45 -6.06 -1.08 8.26
C PHE A 45 -5.05 -0.56 7.23
N PHE A 46 -4.37 -1.46 6.52
CA PHE A 46 -3.25 -1.10 5.66
C PHE A 46 -3.65 -0.90 4.19
N ASN A 47 -2.91 -0.05 3.49
CA ASN A 47 -3.01 0.17 2.04
C ASN A 47 -4.46 0.49 1.59
N ARG A 48 -5.12 1.37 2.34
CA ARG A 48 -6.49 1.80 2.01
C ARG A 48 -6.45 2.86 0.93
N ILE A 49 -7.45 2.80 0.05
CA ILE A 49 -7.55 3.71 -1.08
C ILE A 49 -8.93 4.33 -1.18
N LEU A 50 -8.97 5.52 -1.77
CA LEU A 50 -10.19 6.25 -2.10
C LEU A 50 -10.13 6.68 -3.56
N LYS A 51 -11.27 6.77 -4.24
CA LYS A 51 -11.31 7.35 -5.58
C LYS A 51 -10.87 8.81 -5.49
N SER A 52 -9.98 9.24 -6.40
CA SER A 52 -9.58 10.64 -6.45
C SER A 52 -10.76 11.50 -6.91
N PRO A 53 -11.07 12.60 -6.20
CA PRO A 53 -12.11 13.53 -6.64
C PRO A 53 -11.69 14.32 -7.89
N TYR A 54 -10.39 14.36 -8.20
CA TYR A 54 -9.83 15.17 -9.30
C TYR A 54 -9.64 14.37 -10.60
N ASN A 55 -9.47 13.05 -10.50
CA ASN A 55 -9.23 12.21 -11.66
C ASN A 55 -9.83 10.82 -11.46
N LYS A 56 -10.81 10.47 -12.32
CA LYS A 56 -11.58 9.22 -12.22
C LYS A 56 -10.73 7.95 -12.34
N ASN A 57 -9.55 8.04 -12.94
CA ASN A 57 -8.63 6.91 -13.12
C ASN A 57 -7.57 6.82 -12.01
N HIS A 58 -7.57 7.74 -11.05
CA HIS A 58 -6.57 7.78 -9.97
C HIS A 58 -7.22 7.49 -8.62
N PHE A 59 -6.39 6.98 -7.71
CA PHE A 59 -6.76 6.73 -6.33
C PHE A 59 -5.88 7.56 -5.41
N LEU A 60 -6.46 8.03 -4.32
CA LEU A 60 -5.72 8.46 -3.14
C LEU A 60 -5.39 7.20 -2.33
N GLU A 61 -4.18 7.14 -1.81
CA GLU A 61 -3.65 5.98 -1.08
C GLU A 61 -3.03 6.44 0.23
N ILE A 62 -3.17 5.60 1.26
CA ILE A 62 -2.51 5.74 2.56
C ILE A 62 -1.91 4.41 2.99
N ASP A 63 -0.75 4.47 3.64
CA ASP A 63 -0.02 3.25 4.06
C ASP A 63 -0.75 2.54 5.20
N ALA A 64 -1.24 3.29 6.21
CA ALA A 64 -2.06 2.74 7.28
C ALA A 64 -3.14 3.71 7.78
N ILE A 65 -4.28 3.14 8.19
CA ILE A 65 -5.29 3.81 9.01
C ILE A 65 -5.26 3.14 10.39
N CYS A 66 -4.96 3.89 11.43
CA CYS A 66 -5.03 3.41 12.81
C CYS A 66 -6.27 4.00 13.49
N TYR A 67 -7.10 3.15 14.07
CA TYR A 67 -8.21 3.58 14.92
C TYR A 67 -7.84 3.32 16.37
N HIS A 68 -7.65 4.39 17.14
CA HIS A 68 -7.21 4.33 18.52
C HIS A 68 -7.94 5.39 19.36
N ASN A 69 -8.47 4.96 20.49
CA ASN A 69 -9.32 5.70 21.41
C ASN A 69 -10.25 6.74 20.76
N ASN A 70 -11.15 6.24 19.91
CA ASN A 70 -12.11 7.03 19.14
C ASN A 70 -11.49 8.13 18.24
N THR A 71 -10.25 7.92 17.80
CA THR A 71 -9.53 8.79 16.85
C THR A 71 -9.01 7.97 15.68
N ILE A 72 -9.21 8.46 14.48
CA ILE A 72 -8.72 7.86 13.24
C ILE A 72 -7.47 8.61 12.77
N PHE A 73 -6.35 7.90 12.75
CA PHE A 73 -5.07 8.38 12.26
C PHE A 73 -4.82 7.85 10.86
N CYS A 74 -4.58 8.73 9.89
CA CYS A 74 -4.08 8.38 8.56
C CYS A 74 -2.57 8.54 8.56
N ILE A 75 -1.85 7.42 8.45
CA ILE A 75 -0.40 7.32 8.63
C ILE A 75 0.24 7.07 7.26
N GLU A 76 1.10 7.99 6.84
CA GLU A 76 1.99 7.81 5.67
C GLU A 76 3.42 7.59 6.18
N MET A 77 4.07 6.52 5.72
CA MET A 77 5.45 6.17 6.04
C MET A 77 6.40 6.67 4.95
N LYS A 78 7.53 7.24 5.37
CA LYS A 78 8.63 7.65 4.48
C LYS A 78 9.98 7.12 4.96
N ASN A 79 10.79 6.75 3.98
CA ASN A 79 12.16 6.29 4.16
C ASN A 79 13.03 7.02 3.13
N TYR A 80 13.42 8.25 3.45
CA TYR A 80 14.27 9.06 2.60
C TYR A 80 15.69 9.04 3.15
N LYS A 81 16.62 8.43 2.41
CA LYS A 81 18.03 8.44 2.80
C LYS A 81 18.57 9.88 2.88
N GLY A 82 19.12 10.28 4.02
CA GLY A 82 19.75 11.59 4.22
C GLY A 82 18.89 12.55 5.04
N THR A 83 19.11 13.86 4.85
CA THR A 83 18.44 14.91 5.63
C THR A 83 17.35 15.59 4.81
N VAL A 84 16.20 15.85 5.43
CA VAL A 84 15.05 16.48 4.79
C VAL A 84 14.85 17.90 5.32
N TYR A 85 14.57 18.84 4.41
CA TYR A 85 14.32 20.25 4.69
C TYR A 85 13.01 20.69 4.05
N TYR A 86 12.38 21.74 4.60
CA TYR A 86 11.42 22.52 3.82
C TYR A 86 12.18 23.24 2.70
N ALA A 87 11.61 23.28 1.50
CA ALA A 87 12.27 23.90 0.35
C ALA A 87 12.65 25.37 0.60
N ALA A 88 11.81 26.09 1.35
CA ALA A 88 12.03 27.48 1.73
C ALA A 88 13.22 27.70 2.68
N ASN A 89 13.69 26.66 3.39
CA ASN A 89 14.83 26.76 4.30
C ASN A 89 16.15 26.35 3.63
N PHE A 90 16.09 25.74 2.44
CA PHE A 90 17.28 25.21 1.74
C PHE A 90 17.89 26.23 0.76
N LYS A 91 17.06 27.07 0.14
CA LYS A 91 17.49 28.25 -0.60
C LYS A 91 17.10 29.45 0.25
N ASN A 92 17.94 30.47 0.37
CA ASN A 92 17.57 31.77 0.94
C ASN A 92 16.55 32.51 0.04
N ASP A 93 15.53 31.81 -0.45
CA ASP A 93 14.52 32.30 -1.38
C ASP A 93 13.32 32.83 -0.60
N THR A 94 13.03 34.11 -0.80
CA THR A 94 12.00 34.93 -0.14
C THR A 94 10.57 34.63 -0.60
N PHE A 95 10.30 33.45 -1.17
CA PHE A 95 8.97 33.11 -1.69
C PHE A 95 8.20 32.21 -0.72
N ASP A 96 7.27 32.82 0.03
CA ASP A 96 6.38 32.14 0.98
C ASP A 96 5.60 30.96 0.38
N SER A 97 5.34 30.97 -0.93
CA SER A 97 4.62 29.89 -1.63
C SER A 97 5.35 28.54 -1.68
N TYR A 98 6.66 28.49 -1.44
CA TYR A 98 7.43 27.24 -1.39
C TYR A 98 7.36 26.52 -0.04
N LYS A 99 6.90 27.20 1.03
CA LYS A 99 6.94 26.68 2.41
C LYS A 99 6.07 25.43 2.62
N GLU A 100 4.94 25.31 1.93
CA GLU A 100 3.93 24.33 2.34
C GLU A 100 3.93 23.02 1.53
N ASN A 101 4.33 23.07 0.26
CA ASN A 101 4.03 21.97 -0.67
C ASN A 101 5.21 21.10 -1.08
N ARG A 102 6.45 21.49 -0.73
CA ARG A 102 7.65 20.77 -1.16
C ARG A 102 8.69 20.65 -0.05
N ILE A 103 9.42 19.54 -0.11
CA ILE A 103 10.57 19.24 0.74
C ILE A 103 11.79 18.95 -0.13
N ILE A 104 12.97 19.19 0.43
CA ILE A 104 14.25 18.87 -0.20
C ILE A 104 14.88 17.72 0.56
N GLN A 105 15.21 16.64 -0.14
CA GLN A 105 16.02 15.55 0.37
C GLN A 105 17.47 15.79 -0.03
N LEU A 106 18.34 16.08 0.94
CA LEU A 106 19.78 16.15 0.77
C LEU A 106 20.39 14.77 1.09
N LYS A 107 21.17 14.23 0.16
CA LYS A 107 21.85 12.94 0.34
C LYS A 107 23.27 12.98 -0.22
N THR A 108 24.15 12.27 0.44
CA THR A 108 25.51 12.03 -0.05
C THR A 108 25.51 10.84 -1.01
N ASP A 109 26.08 11.02 -2.20
CA ASP A 109 26.26 9.94 -3.16
C ASP A 109 27.46 9.04 -2.81
N LYS A 110 27.76 8.05 -3.66
CA LYS A 110 28.88 7.12 -3.45
C LYS A 110 30.26 7.79 -3.55
N HIS A 111 30.33 8.98 -4.15
CA HIS A 111 31.55 9.76 -4.35
C HIS A 111 31.69 10.90 -3.34
N LEU A 112 30.90 10.86 -2.25
CA LEU A 112 30.85 11.90 -1.22
C LEU A 112 30.33 13.27 -1.70
N ASN A 113 29.75 13.34 -2.91
CA ASN A 113 29.12 14.56 -3.39
C ASN A 113 27.72 14.70 -2.79
N GLN A 114 27.37 15.93 -2.42
CA GLN A 114 26.01 16.24 -2.00
C GLN A 114 25.11 16.35 -3.23
N THR A 115 24.02 15.59 -3.22
CA THR A 115 22.95 15.69 -4.21
C THR A 115 21.66 16.04 -3.50
N TYR A 116 20.86 16.91 -4.12
CA TYR A 116 19.53 17.24 -3.60
C TYR A 116 18.46 16.73 -4.55
N LYS A 117 17.31 16.38 -3.97
CA LYS A 117 16.11 15.99 -4.71
C LYS A 117 14.91 16.70 -4.12
N GLU A 118 14.18 17.39 -4.98
CA GLU A 118 12.91 18.01 -4.61
C GLU A 118 11.79 16.97 -4.67
N LEU A 119 10.96 16.96 -3.63
CA LEU A 119 9.85 16.03 -3.46
C LEU A 119 8.60 16.79 -2.99
N PRO A 120 7.39 16.29 -3.31
CA PRO A 120 6.16 16.80 -2.70
C PRO A 120 6.20 16.63 -1.18
N ASN A 121 5.61 17.59 -0.44
CA ASN A 121 5.44 17.47 1.00
C ASN A 121 4.46 16.32 1.31
N PRO A 122 4.92 15.24 1.98
CA PRO A 122 4.06 14.10 2.27
C PRO A 122 2.88 14.47 3.19
N LEU A 123 3.04 15.46 4.07
CA LEU A 123 1.98 15.86 5.00
C LEU A 123 0.76 16.42 4.26
N TYR A 124 1.00 17.22 3.22
CA TYR A 124 -0.08 17.79 2.41
C TYR A 124 -0.93 16.69 1.74
N LYS A 125 -0.27 15.69 1.16
CA LYS A 125 -0.95 14.51 0.57
C LYS A 125 -1.76 13.76 1.65
N THR A 126 -1.18 13.55 2.82
CA THR A 126 -1.86 12.85 3.94
C THR A 126 -3.07 13.64 4.43
N ILE A 127 -2.96 14.96 4.60
CA ILE A 127 -4.08 15.84 4.97
C ILE A 127 -5.21 15.76 3.94
N LEU A 128 -4.87 15.78 2.64
CA LEU A 128 -5.85 15.62 1.59
C LEU A 128 -6.57 14.27 1.70
N PHE A 129 -5.82 13.17 1.85
CA PHE A 129 -6.41 11.83 2.03
C PHE A 129 -7.34 11.81 3.25
N THR A 130 -6.88 12.30 4.40
CA THR A 130 -7.66 12.32 5.66
C THR A 130 -8.96 13.10 5.51
N LYS A 131 -8.94 14.27 4.85
CA LYS A 131 -10.14 15.06 4.57
C LYS A 131 -11.12 14.29 3.68
N GLN A 132 -10.65 13.61 2.64
CA GLN A 132 -11.50 12.81 1.77
C GLN A 132 -12.04 11.57 2.47
N LEU A 133 -11.25 10.91 3.30
CA LEU A 133 -11.69 9.78 4.12
C LEU A 133 -12.81 10.20 5.06
N LYS A 134 -12.66 11.32 5.77
CA LYS A 134 -13.70 11.85 6.67
C LYS A 134 -15.01 12.09 5.91
N LYS A 135 -14.95 12.75 4.75
CA LYS A 135 -16.13 12.98 3.90
C LYS A 135 -16.79 11.67 3.45
N TYR A 136 -15.98 10.72 3.00
CA TYR A 136 -16.44 9.41 2.55
C TYR A 136 -17.15 8.65 3.68
N LEU A 137 -16.53 8.58 4.86
CA LEU A 137 -17.09 7.87 6.01
C LEU A 137 -18.35 8.56 6.56
N LEU A 138 -18.40 9.89 6.59
CA LEU A 138 -19.60 10.64 6.97
C LEU A 138 -20.78 10.37 6.03
N HIS A 139 -20.51 10.17 4.74
CA HIS A 139 -21.55 9.82 3.77
C HIS A 139 -22.09 8.39 3.99
N LEU A 140 -21.24 7.47 4.46
CA LEU A 140 -21.67 6.12 4.82
C LEU A 140 -22.41 6.06 6.15
N ASP A 141 -21.93 6.80 7.16
CA ASP A 141 -22.52 6.82 8.50
C ASP A 141 -22.24 8.15 9.21
N ASN A 142 -23.29 8.89 9.55
CA ASN A 142 -23.16 10.21 10.19
C ASN A 142 -22.53 10.16 11.59
N ARG A 143 -22.48 8.99 12.24
CA ARG A 143 -21.80 8.84 13.54
C ARG A 143 -20.30 9.14 13.47
N PHE A 144 -19.68 9.11 12.28
CA PHE A 144 -18.29 9.58 12.10
C PHE A 144 -18.10 11.08 12.35
N SER A 145 -19.17 11.87 12.51
CA SER A 145 -19.09 13.30 12.86
C SER A 145 -18.46 13.54 14.23
N THR A 146 -18.58 12.59 15.16
CA THR A 146 -18.01 12.66 16.50
C THR A 146 -16.57 12.14 16.58
N ILE A 147 -16.09 11.49 15.51
CA ILE A 147 -14.75 10.88 15.48
C ILE A 147 -13.72 11.90 15.00
N LYS A 148 -12.61 12.02 15.73
CA LYS A 148 -11.48 12.88 15.34
C LYS A 148 -10.66 12.21 14.24
N PHE A 149 -10.22 13.00 13.27
CA PHE A 149 -9.36 12.54 12.17
C PHE A 149 -8.04 13.29 12.20
N ILE A 150 -6.93 12.57 12.18
CA ILE A 150 -5.58 13.14 12.27
C ILE A 150 -4.71 12.58 11.15
N SER A 151 -3.95 13.46 10.51
CA SER A 151 -2.93 13.11 9.53
C SER A 151 -1.58 13.01 10.20
N VAL A 152 -0.80 11.99 9.88
CA VAL A 152 0.56 11.85 10.39
C VAL A 152 1.48 11.28 9.30
N VAL A 153 2.66 11.87 9.19
CA VAL A 153 3.77 11.39 8.38
C VAL A 153 4.86 10.91 9.29
N VAL A 154 5.25 9.66 9.09
CA VAL A 154 6.24 8.97 9.91
C VAL A 154 7.48 8.73 9.08
N PHE A 155 8.64 9.08 9.62
CA PHE A 155 9.93 8.85 8.97
C PHE A 155 10.75 7.79 9.70
N LEU A 156 11.44 6.94 8.94
CA LEU A 156 12.32 5.92 9.50
C LEU A 156 13.58 6.56 10.11
N ASN A 157 13.73 6.47 11.44
CA ASN A 157 14.85 7.06 12.20
C ASN A 157 16.24 6.71 11.64
N LEU A 158 16.44 5.46 11.21
CA LEU A 158 17.76 4.93 10.88
C LEU A 158 18.38 5.53 9.61
N SER A 159 17.54 6.05 8.71
CA SER A 159 17.97 6.44 7.36
C SER A 159 17.66 7.89 7.02
N THR A 160 16.73 8.50 7.75
CA THR A 160 16.16 9.81 7.45
C THR A 160 16.38 10.71 8.67
N ASN A 161 17.05 11.86 8.48
CA ASN A 161 17.02 12.95 9.45
C ASN A 161 15.95 13.95 9.01
N ILE A 162 15.00 14.24 9.90
CA ILE A 162 13.93 15.22 9.68
C ILE A 162 13.95 16.38 10.67
N ASP A 163 15.05 16.61 11.40
CA ASP A 163 15.10 17.60 12.48
C ASP A 163 14.68 19.01 12.02
N ASN A 164 14.93 19.33 10.74
CA ASN A 164 14.58 20.61 10.12
C ASN A 164 13.10 20.75 9.72
N ILE A 165 12.34 19.65 9.72
CA ILE A 165 10.91 19.63 9.37
C ILE A 165 10.05 18.95 10.44
N ARG A 166 10.65 18.40 11.49
CA ARG A 166 9.96 17.62 12.52
C ARG A 166 9.03 18.55 13.31
N SER A 167 7.75 18.20 13.33
CA SER A 167 6.74 18.85 14.16
C SER A 167 5.86 17.78 14.79
N PHE A 168 6.02 17.57 16.09
CA PHE A 168 5.22 16.58 16.81
C PHE A 168 3.74 16.97 16.82
N ASP A 169 3.41 18.26 16.89
CA ASP A 169 2.02 18.67 16.93
C ASP A 169 1.31 18.58 15.58
N ASP A 170 2.03 18.88 14.48
CA ASP A 170 1.50 18.80 13.12
C ASP A 170 1.54 17.39 12.54
N GLY A 171 2.13 16.43 13.27
CA GLY A 171 2.20 15.03 12.86
C GLY A 171 3.32 14.75 11.85
N VAL A 172 4.44 15.45 11.90
CA VAL A 172 5.68 15.11 11.15
C VAL A 172 6.70 14.59 12.14
N ILE A 173 6.78 13.26 12.25
CA ILE A 173 7.48 12.60 13.35
C ILE A 173 8.40 11.47 12.88
N TYR A 174 9.31 11.06 13.76
CA TYR A 174 10.02 9.80 13.60
C TYR A 174 9.14 8.61 14.00
N LEU A 175 9.43 7.42 13.44
CA LEU A 175 8.75 6.17 13.81
C LEU A 175 8.84 5.87 15.31
N SER A 176 9.98 6.17 15.95
CA SER A 176 10.15 6.01 17.40
C SER A 176 9.15 6.82 18.24
N GLU A 177 8.49 7.81 17.67
CA GLU A 177 7.58 8.72 18.37
C GLU A 177 6.11 8.38 18.14
N LEU A 178 5.84 7.43 17.23
CA LEU A 178 4.48 7.14 16.77
C LEU A 178 3.57 6.68 17.91
N ASP A 179 4.04 5.78 18.77
CA ASP A 179 3.31 5.27 19.95
C ASP A 179 2.80 6.43 20.81
N LYS A 180 3.74 7.28 21.26
CA LYS A 180 3.47 8.45 22.08
C LYS A 180 2.54 9.44 21.37
N PHE A 181 2.72 9.65 20.07
CA PHE A 181 1.87 10.54 19.29
C PHE A 181 0.43 10.03 19.22
N LEU A 182 0.23 8.73 18.95
CA LEU A 182 -1.09 8.11 18.90
C LEU A 182 -1.80 8.27 20.26
N ASP A 183 -1.12 7.94 21.35
CA ASP A 183 -1.70 8.03 22.70
C ASP A 183 -2.06 9.47 23.05
N GLN A 184 -1.13 10.43 22.87
CA GLN A 184 -1.34 11.83 23.25
C GLN A 184 -2.36 12.58 22.40
N LYS A 185 -2.52 12.19 21.13
CA LYS A 185 -3.43 12.88 20.20
C LYS A 185 -4.81 12.22 20.11
N SER A 186 -4.95 11.02 20.68
CA SER A 186 -6.21 10.28 20.75
C SER A 186 -7.17 10.84 21.81
N GLY A 187 -8.43 10.40 21.78
CA GLY A 187 -9.39 10.68 22.85
C GLY A 187 -9.21 9.72 24.03
N ASN A 188 -10.16 9.74 24.96
CA ASN A 188 -10.19 8.83 26.12
C ASN A 188 -11.26 7.72 25.99
N GLU A 189 -11.93 7.65 24.84
CA GLU A 189 -13.05 6.74 24.61
C GLU A 189 -12.57 5.43 23.98
N LYS A 190 -13.25 4.31 24.27
CA LYS A 190 -12.92 3.04 23.61
C LYS A 190 -13.27 3.06 22.12
N ASN A 191 -12.55 2.26 21.35
CA ASN A 191 -12.86 2.05 19.95
C ASN A 191 -14.26 1.42 19.78
N ASN A 192 -15.06 2.05 18.93
CA ASN A 192 -16.39 1.58 18.59
C ASN A 192 -16.34 0.42 17.58
N SER A 193 -17.05 -0.68 17.86
CA SER A 193 -17.12 -1.86 16.98
C SER A 193 -17.75 -1.54 15.62
N TRP A 194 -18.76 -0.67 15.59
CA TRP A 194 -19.41 -0.24 14.34
C TRP A 194 -18.44 0.50 13.41
N ALA A 195 -17.57 1.35 13.97
CA ALA A 195 -16.58 2.10 13.20
C ALA A 195 -15.53 1.14 12.61
N VAL A 196 -15.10 0.15 13.41
CA VAL A 196 -14.22 -0.93 12.96
C VAL A 196 -14.79 -1.66 11.75
N GLN A 197 -16.06 -2.09 11.80
CA GLN A 197 -16.70 -2.82 10.71
C GLN A 197 -16.71 -2.01 9.40
N ILE A 198 -16.96 -0.70 9.46
CA ILE A 198 -16.93 0.17 8.27
C ILE A 198 -15.49 0.35 7.76
N LEU A 199 -14.52 0.56 8.65
CA LEU A 199 -13.10 0.69 8.27
C LEU A 199 -12.51 -0.60 7.66
N GLU A 200 -13.01 -1.77 8.07
CA GLU A 200 -12.65 -3.08 7.47
C GLU A 200 -13.09 -3.19 6.00
N GLN A 201 -14.19 -2.52 5.64
CA GLN A 201 -14.77 -2.50 4.30
C GLN A 201 -14.15 -1.45 3.37
N LEU A 202 -13.24 -0.60 3.87
CA LEU A 202 -12.60 0.43 3.07
C LEU A 202 -11.85 -0.16 1.87
N PRO A 203 -11.87 0.51 0.71
CA PRO A 203 -11.23 0.01 -0.50
C PRO A 203 -9.73 -0.24 -0.29
N SER A 204 -9.16 -1.27 -0.92
CA SER A 204 -7.73 -1.54 -1.00
C SER A 204 -7.36 -2.10 -2.37
N PHE A 205 -6.11 -1.91 -2.78
CA PHE A 205 -5.60 -2.53 -4.01
C PHE A 205 -5.57 -4.06 -3.92
N ASP A 206 -5.74 -4.71 -5.07
CA ASP A 206 -5.26 -6.06 -5.28
C ASP A 206 -3.73 -6.05 -5.40
N LYS A 207 -3.07 -7.11 -4.92
CA LYS A 207 -1.61 -7.26 -5.02
C LYS A 207 -1.23 -8.57 -5.68
N ILE A 208 -0.34 -8.50 -6.67
CA ILE A 208 0.33 -9.65 -7.29
C ILE A 208 1.76 -9.66 -6.77
N ILE A 209 2.16 -10.72 -6.08
CA ILE A 209 3.55 -10.95 -5.71
C ILE A 209 4.15 -11.87 -6.76
N THR A 210 5.19 -11.40 -7.44
CA THR A 210 5.89 -12.19 -8.46
C THR A 210 6.75 -13.28 -7.82
N ILE A 211 7.24 -14.21 -8.64
CA ILE A 211 8.22 -15.23 -8.22
C ILE A 211 9.50 -14.65 -7.63
N ASN A 212 9.85 -13.41 -7.98
CA ASN A 212 11.01 -12.68 -7.46
C ASN A 212 10.67 -11.89 -6.19
N ASN A 213 9.52 -12.18 -5.56
CA ASN A 213 8.97 -11.46 -4.41
C ASN A 213 8.73 -9.96 -4.68
N GLN A 214 8.50 -9.56 -5.93
CA GLN A 214 8.16 -8.18 -6.24
C GLN A 214 6.64 -8.00 -6.15
N PRO A 215 6.13 -7.11 -5.29
CA PRO A 215 4.72 -6.77 -5.24
C PRO A 215 4.35 -5.78 -6.35
N ILE A 216 3.23 -6.05 -7.03
CA ILE A 216 2.60 -5.18 -8.03
C ILE A 216 1.17 -4.92 -7.57
N GLN A 217 0.79 -3.64 -7.45
CA GLN A 217 -0.52 -3.23 -6.96
C GLN A 217 -1.38 -2.57 -8.02
N GLY A 218 -2.68 -2.83 -7.98
CA GLY A 218 -3.70 -2.24 -8.84
C GLY A 218 -5.05 -2.90 -8.63
N ILE A 219 -5.97 -2.78 -9.59
CA ILE A 219 -7.30 -3.39 -9.54
C ILE A 219 -7.37 -4.52 -10.55
N ILE A 220 -7.68 -5.74 -10.11
CA ILE A 220 -7.91 -6.86 -11.03
C ILE A 220 -9.20 -6.57 -11.81
N LYS A 221 -9.09 -6.48 -13.14
CA LYS A 221 -10.23 -6.12 -14.02
C LYS A 221 -11.32 -7.18 -14.06
N ASN A 222 -10.92 -8.44 -14.01
CA ASN A 222 -11.84 -9.55 -14.20
C ASN A 222 -12.35 -10.02 -12.84
N ASN A 223 -13.67 -10.05 -12.66
CA ASN A 223 -14.29 -10.61 -11.46
C ASN A 223 -14.09 -12.12 -11.34
N ILE A 224 -13.75 -12.77 -12.45
CA ILE A 224 -13.51 -14.20 -12.56
C ILE A 224 -12.10 -14.43 -13.08
N ILE A 225 -11.32 -15.24 -12.35
CA ILE A 225 -10.05 -15.76 -12.85
C ILE A 225 -10.30 -17.16 -13.42
N ALA A 226 -10.06 -17.32 -14.72
CA ALA A 226 -10.15 -18.60 -15.39
C ALA A 226 -8.85 -19.39 -15.20
N CYS A 227 -8.97 -20.58 -14.60
CA CYS A 227 -7.89 -21.56 -14.52
C CYS A 227 -8.10 -22.62 -15.60
N HIS A 228 -7.26 -22.63 -16.64
CA HIS A 228 -7.37 -23.63 -17.70
C HIS A 228 -6.84 -24.97 -17.21
N ARG A 229 -7.71 -25.99 -17.27
CA ARG A 229 -7.52 -27.35 -16.74
C ARG A 229 -7.22 -27.35 -15.23
N PRO A 230 -8.23 -27.60 -14.36
CA PRO A 230 -9.52 -28.25 -14.66
C PRO A 230 -10.68 -27.37 -15.17
N ASN A 231 -10.42 -26.20 -15.78
CA ASN A 231 -11.46 -25.26 -16.22
C ASN A 231 -12.33 -24.81 -15.03
N ILE A 232 -11.66 -24.21 -14.04
CA ILE A 232 -12.33 -23.64 -12.87
C ILE A 232 -12.39 -22.13 -13.03
N GLU A 233 -13.57 -21.59 -12.74
CA GLU A 233 -13.78 -20.15 -12.59
C GLU A 233 -13.70 -19.76 -11.12
N LEU A 234 -12.84 -18.78 -10.83
CA LEU A 234 -12.62 -18.28 -9.48
C LEU A 234 -13.26 -16.92 -9.33
N GLN A 235 -14.38 -16.86 -8.60
CA GLN A 235 -15.01 -15.59 -8.24
C GLN A 235 -14.18 -14.85 -7.21
N LEU A 236 -13.56 -13.75 -7.61
CA LEU A 236 -12.67 -12.98 -6.74
C LEU A 236 -13.36 -12.42 -5.50
N LYS A 237 -14.69 -12.22 -5.54
CA LYS A 237 -15.46 -11.67 -4.40
C LYS A 237 -15.48 -12.57 -3.15
N ASN A 238 -15.09 -13.84 -3.29
CA ASN A 238 -15.07 -14.78 -2.18
C ASN A 238 -13.63 -15.10 -1.77
N ILE A 239 -12.63 -14.64 -2.51
CA ILE A 239 -11.24 -15.04 -2.36
C ILE A 239 -10.50 -13.96 -1.61
N LYS A 240 -9.71 -14.37 -0.62
CA LYS A 240 -8.79 -13.52 0.12
C LYS A 240 -7.38 -13.61 -0.44
N THR A 241 -6.86 -14.84 -0.61
CA THR A 241 -5.54 -15.06 -1.21
C THR A 241 -5.51 -16.27 -2.14
N ILE A 242 -4.61 -16.23 -3.13
CA ILE A 242 -4.26 -17.38 -3.97
C ILE A 242 -2.75 -17.53 -3.90
N ASN A 243 -2.28 -18.61 -3.28
CA ASN A 243 -0.87 -18.97 -3.22
C ASN A 243 -0.54 -19.95 -4.34
N ILE A 244 0.56 -19.72 -5.05
CA ILE A 244 0.92 -20.47 -6.26
C ILE A 244 2.26 -21.15 -6.04
N ASN A 245 2.23 -22.47 -5.94
CA ASN A 245 3.40 -23.31 -5.80
C ASN A 245 3.82 -23.85 -7.17
N HIS A 246 4.97 -23.38 -7.63
CA HIS A 246 5.56 -23.78 -8.90
C HIS A 246 6.45 -25.00 -8.72
N THR A 247 6.11 -26.09 -9.39
CA THR A 247 7.05 -27.21 -9.55
C THR A 247 7.85 -27.01 -10.83
N LEU A 248 9.19 -26.93 -10.75
CA LEU A 248 10.07 -26.72 -11.93
C LEU A 248 9.85 -27.77 -13.02
N THR A 249 9.56 -29.00 -12.61
CA THR A 249 9.46 -30.19 -13.45
C THR A 249 8.10 -30.34 -14.12
N SER A 250 7.11 -29.54 -13.72
CA SER A 250 5.72 -29.64 -14.19
C SER A 250 5.27 -28.34 -14.85
N CYS A 251 4.52 -28.47 -15.95
CA CYS A 251 3.81 -27.37 -16.57
C CYS A 251 2.58 -26.93 -15.77
N LYS A 252 2.20 -27.69 -14.73
CA LYS A 252 1.15 -27.34 -13.78
C LYS A 252 1.75 -26.61 -12.57
N SER A 253 0.94 -25.76 -11.96
CA SER A 253 1.23 -25.13 -10.67
C SER A 253 0.12 -25.50 -9.71
N LYS A 254 0.48 -25.79 -8.46
CA LYS A 254 -0.50 -26.06 -7.41
C LYS A 254 -1.00 -24.72 -6.86
N LEU A 255 -2.29 -24.48 -6.95
CA LEU A 255 -2.95 -23.30 -6.39
C LEU A 255 -3.56 -23.67 -5.05
N LYS A 256 -3.32 -22.85 -4.03
CA LYS A 256 -4.01 -22.88 -2.75
C LYS A 256 -4.77 -21.58 -2.56
N ILE A 257 -6.09 -21.68 -2.58
CA ILE A 257 -7.01 -20.56 -2.41
C ILE A 257 -7.42 -20.51 -0.94
N GLU A 258 -7.36 -19.32 -0.36
CA GLU A 258 -7.95 -18.98 0.93
C GLU A 258 -9.14 -18.06 0.66
N TYR A 259 -10.31 -18.45 1.13
CA TYR A 259 -11.54 -17.68 0.99
C TYR A 259 -11.70 -16.68 2.15
N VAL A 260 -12.64 -15.75 2.00
CA VAL A 260 -12.95 -14.73 3.03
C VAL A 260 -13.48 -15.33 4.33
N ASP A 261 -14.08 -16.51 4.26
CA ASP A 261 -14.55 -17.32 5.40
C ASP A 261 -13.43 -18.20 6.01
N PHE A 262 -12.18 -18.00 5.57
CA PHE A 262 -10.99 -18.75 5.97
C PHE A 262 -10.97 -20.23 5.55
N THR A 263 -11.97 -20.69 4.78
CA THR A 263 -11.88 -22.01 4.15
C THR A 263 -10.79 -22.00 3.08
N THR A 264 -10.26 -23.20 2.76
CA THR A 264 -9.23 -23.32 1.74
C THR A 264 -9.55 -24.39 0.72
N ARG A 265 -9.11 -24.18 -0.52
CA ARG A 265 -9.24 -25.15 -1.62
C ARG A 265 -7.94 -25.23 -2.39
N GLU A 266 -7.58 -26.45 -2.80
CA GLU A 266 -6.39 -26.70 -3.59
C GLU A 266 -6.74 -27.40 -4.91
N PHE A 267 -6.04 -27.04 -5.97
CA PHE A 267 -6.09 -27.73 -7.26
C PHE A 267 -4.88 -27.38 -8.11
N GLU A 268 -4.66 -28.14 -9.19
CA GLU A 268 -3.61 -27.85 -10.15
C GLU A 268 -4.14 -26.96 -11.28
N CYS A 269 -3.33 -25.99 -11.73
CA CYS A 269 -3.66 -25.12 -12.86
C CYS A 269 -2.50 -25.11 -13.86
N GLN A 270 -2.81 -25.20 -15.16
CA GLN A 270 -1.79 -25.11 -16.22
C GLN A 270 -1.58 -23.68 -16.72
N LYS A 271 -2.66 -22.91 -16.83
CA LYS A 271 -2.62 -21.52 -17.33
C LYS A 271 -3.63 -20.67 -16.60
N LEU A 272 -3.18 -19.49 -16.21
CA LEU A 272 -3.97 -18.42 -15.64
C LEU A 272 -3.34 -17.10 -16.11
N PHE A 273 -4.19 -16.15 -16.46
CA PHE A 273 -3.81 -14.78 -16.80
C PHE A 273 -4.59 -13.85 -15.89
N ILE A 274 -3.91 -12.83 -15.36
CA ILE A 274 -4.53 -11.81 -14.54
C ILE A 274 -4.15 -10.46 -15.11
N SER A 275 -5.17 -9.68 -15.45
CA SER A 275 -5.02 -8.30 -15.88
C SER A 275 -5.26 -7.38 -14.70
N LEU A 276 -4.27 -6.56 -14.41
CA LEU A 276 -4.27 -5.58 -13.33
C LEU A 276 -4.26 -4.18 -13.96
N ASP A 277 -5.21 -3.34 -13.56
CA ASP A 277 -5.29 -1.94 -13.93
C ASP A 277 -4.58 -1.09 -12.87
N LYS A 278 -3.50 -0.42 -13.27
CA LYS A 278 -2.78 0.56 -12.46
C LYS A 278 -2.96 1.92 -13.11
N PHE A 279 -3.89 2.70 -12.55
CA PHE A 279 -4.16 4.08 -12.95
C PHE A 279 -4.47 4.28 -14.46
N GLY A 280 -5.22 3.35 -15.04
CA GLY A 280 -5.58 3.34 -16.47
C GLY A 280 -4.63 2.55 -17.36
N THR A 281 -3.50 2.07 -16.82
CA THR A 281 -2.56 1.20 -17.55
C THR A 281 -2.83 -0.25 -17.21
N ILE A 282 -3.12 -1.07 -18.22
CA ILE A 282 -3.40 -2.51 -18.03
C ILE A 282 -2.10 -3.30 -18.16
N GLN A 283 -1.81 -4.12 -17.15
CA GLN A 283 -0.70 -5.06 -17.14
C GLN A 283 -1.24 -6.48 -17.00
N THR A 284 -0.83 -7.38 -17.91
CA THR A 284 -1.27 -8.78 -17.89
C THR A 284 -0.14 -9.68 -17.38
N HIS A 285 -0.41 -10.39 -16.29
CA HIS A 285 0.54 -11.30 -15.65
C HIS A 285 0.15 -12.76 -15.92
N ARG A 286 1.15 -13.57 -16.30
CA ARG A 286 0.99 -15.01 -16.52
C ARG A 286 1.25 -15.77 -15.22
N LEU A 287 0.56 -16.90 -15.06
CA LEU A 287 0.73 -17.83 -13.94
C LEU A 287 2.20 -18.10 -13.57
N SER A 288 3.05 -18.34 -14.57
CA SER A 288 4.49 -18.65 -14.42
C SER A 288 5.30 -17.58 -13.69
N ASN A 289 4.80 -16.34 -13.67
CA ASN A 289 5.46 -15.18 -13.06
C ASN A 289 4.86 -14.79 -11.71
N ILE A 290 3.76 -15.42 -11.30
CA ILE A 290 3.01 -15.08 -10.08
C ILE A 290 3.31 -16.11 -8.99
N LYS A 291 3.71 -15.63 -7.81
CA LYS A 291 3.86 -16.43 -6.59
C LYS A 291 2.62 -16.39 -5.72
N LYS A 292 2.00 -15.21 -5.60
CA LYS A 292 0.82 -15.01 -4.76
C LYS A 292 -0.05 -13.89 -5.31
N ILE A 293 -1.36 -14.03 -5.14
CA ILE A 293 -2.35 -12.98 -5.40
C ILE A 293 -3.03 -12.71 -4.06
N ILE A 294 -3.09 -11.44 -3.67
CA ILE A 294 -3.83 -10.95 -2.52
C ILE A 294 -4.96 -10.11 -3.08
N VAL A 295 -6.18 -10.49 -2.77
CA VAL A 295 -7.38 -9.87 -3.31
C VAL A 295 -7.76 -8.73 -2.38
N GLY A 296 -7.79 -7.50 -2.91
CA GLY A 296 -8.27 -6.33 -2.21
C GLY A 296 -9.79 -6.36 -2.02
N THR A 297 -10.31 -5.42 -1.24
CA THR A 297 -11.75 -5.27 -1.03
C THR A 297 -12.49 -5.03 -2.35
N HIS A 298 -13.62 -5.70 -2.54
CA HIS A 298 -14.31 -5.81 -3.83
C HIS A 298 -15.03 -4.54 -4.31
N THR A 299 -15.09 -3.50 -3.48
CA THR A 299 -15.87 -2.27 -3.68
C THR A 299 -15.48 -1.46 -4.91
N LEU A 300 -14.34 -1.75 -5.55
CA LEU A 300 -13.83 -1.00 -6.70
C LEU A 300 -13.98 -1.71 -8.05
N ARG A 301 -14.44 -2.96 -8.08
CA ARG A 301 -14.62 -3.68 -9.35
C ARG A 301 -15.92 -3.28 -10.02
N PRO A 302 -15.96 -3.13 -11.35
CA PRO A 302 -17.23 -3.01 -12.07
C PRO A 302 -18.05 -4.29 -11.83
N PHE A 303 -19.34 -4.11 -11.55
CA PHE A 303 -20.29 -5.23 -11.43
C PHE A 303 -20.42 -5.97 -12.76
#